data_AF-A0A530BD39-F1
#
_entry.id   AF-A0A530BD39-F1
#
_cell.length_a   1.000
_cell.length_b   1.000
_cell.length_c   1.000
_cell.angle_alpha   90.00
_cell.angle_beta   90.00
_cell.angle_gamma   90.00
#
_symmetry.space_group_name_H-M   'P 1'
#
loop_
_entity.id
_entity.type
_entity.pdbx_description
1 polymer ?
#
loop_
_entity_poly.entity_id
_entity_poly.type
_entity_poly.pdbx_seq_one_letter_code
_entity_poly.pdbx_strand_id
1 'polypeptide(L)'
;PYLVQQNRRVGGEPIQSVAWPSHPILAGGQHVVVVGGGDTASDCVGTAFRQGAVRVTQLDIRPQPPEKEDKLSVWPYWATKMRTSSSQAEGAEREFQVATLEFIGEDGQLTGVKCCEVDEKR
;
A
#
# COMPACT_ATOMS: atom_id res chain seq x y z
N PRO A 1 1.66 -12.21 -8.38
CA PRO A 1 1.58 -10.88 -7.69
C PRO A 1 0.25 -10.73 -6.96
N TYR A 2 0.20 -9.97 -5.86
CA TYR A 2 -0.97 -9.89 -4.98
C TYR A 2 -2.25 -9.44 -5.71
N LEU A 3 -2.25 -8.23 -6.30
CA LEU A 3 -3.41 -7.70 -7.04
C LEU A 3 -3.76 -8.53 -8.27
N VAL A 4 -2.77 -9.12 -8.95
CA VAL A 4 -3.03 -10.02 -10.09
C VAL A 4 -3.81 -11.26 -9.65
N GLN A 5 -3.44 -11.87 -8.51
CA GLN A 5 -4.21 -12.99 -7.97
C GLN A 5 -5.61 -12.54 -7.56
N GLN A 6 -5.77 -11.34 -6.99
CA GLN A 6 -7.08 -10.82 -6.64
C GLN A 6 -7.96 -10.61 -7.89
N ASN A 7 -7.44 -9.96 -8.93
CA ASN A 7 -8.18 -9.72 -10.17
C ASN A 7 -8.66 -11.04 -10.79
N ARG A 8 -7.79 -12.05 -10.82
CA ARG A 8 -8.15 -13.39 -11.30
C ARG A 8 -9.24 -14.05 -10.44
N ARG A 9 -9.17 -13.93 -9.11
CA ARG A 9 -10.22 -14.45 -8.21
C ARG A 9 -11.58 -13.81 -8.51
N VAL A 10 -11.60 -12.49 -8.70
CA VAL A 10 -12.83 -11.75 -9.07
C VAL A 10 -13.34 -12.19 -10.44
N GLY A 11 -12.44 -12.42 -11.41
CA GLY A 11 -12.77 -12.90 -12.74
C GLY A 11 -13.12 -14.39 -12.85
N GLY A 12 -13.01 -15.17 -11.77
CA GLY A 12 -13.18 -16.62 -11.81
C GLY A 12 -12.07 -17.37 -12.57
N GLU A 13 -10.92 -16.74 -12.75
CA GLU A 13 -9.76 -17.30 -13.45
C GLU A 13 -8.84 -18.09 -12.51
N PRO A 14 -8.09 -19.10 -13.00
CA PRO A 14 -7.08 -19.79 -12.22
C PRO A 14 -5.98 -18.84 -11.70
N ILE A 15 -5.75 -18.84 -10.39
CA ILE A 15 -4.71 -17.99 -9.76
C ILE A 15 -3.28 -18.41 -10.10
N GLN A 16 -3.09 -19.64 -10.60
CA GLN A 16 -1.79 -20.18 -10.94
C GLN A 16 -1.21 -19.40 -12.13
N SER A 17 0.01 -18.90 -11.95
CA SER A 17 0.76 -18.34 -13.06
C SER A 17 1.30 -19.46 -13.93
N VAL A 18 1.21 -19.30 -15.25
CA VAL A 18 1.82 -20.22 -16.22
C VAL A 18 3.35 -20.06 -16.30
N ALA A 19 3.87 -18.95 -15.77
CA ALA A 19 5.30 -18.60 -15.87
C ALA A 19 6.09 -18.91 -14.60
N TRP A 20 5.45 -19.04 -13.42
CA TRP A 20 6.11 -19.37 -12.16
C TRP A 20 5.12 -19.93 -11.13
N PRO A 21 5.54 -20.88 -10.26
CA PRO A 21 4.72 -21.31 -9.13
C PRO A 21 4.32 -20.11 -8.26
N SER A 22 3.03 -19.95 -8.00
CA SER A 22 2.55 -18.88 -7.12
C SER A 22 1.55 -19.46 -6.12
N HIS A 23 1.98 -19.56 -4.86
CA HIS A 23 1.07 -19.87 -3.76
C HIS A 23 0.02 -18.76 -3.58
N PRO A 24 -1.16 -19.09 -3.04
CA PRO A 24 -2.17 -18.08 -2.71
C PRO A 24 -1.61 -17.04 -1.74
N ILE A 25 -1.71 -15.77 -2.11
CA ILE A 25 -1.42 -14.63 -1.24
C ILE A 25 -2.76 -14.07 -0.76
N LEU A 26 -2.99 -14.12 0.55
CA LEU A 26 -4.21 -13.68 1.22
C LEU A 26 -3.84 -12.82 2.44
N ALA A 27 -4.62 -11.76 2.68
CA ALA A 27 -4.41 -10.85 3.80
C ALA A 27 -5.31 -11.11 5.01
N GLY A 28 -6.24 -12.06 4.91
CA GLY A 28 -7.20 -12.36 5.97
C GLY A 28 -6.52 -12.73 7.29
N GLY A 29 -6.90 -12.07 8.38
CA GLY A 29 -6.32 -12.29 9.70
C GLY A 29 -4.92 -11.72 9.90
N GLN A 30 -4.33 -11.06 8.89
CA GLN A 30 -2.95 -10.59 8.95
C GLN A 30 -2.84 -9.09 9.28
N HIS A 31 -1.65 -8.70 9.74
CA HIS A 31 -1.22 -7.30 9.79
C HIS A 31 -0.46 -7.00 8.50
N VAL A 32 -0.99 -6.11 7.68
CA VAL A 32 -0.46 -5.84 6.34
C VAL A 32 0.25 -4.49 6.32
N VAL A 33 1.48 -4.47 5.82
CA VAL A 33 2.17 -3.23 5.47
C VAL A 33 2.21 -3.06 3.96
N VAL A 34 1.73 -1.93 3.48
CA VAL A 34 1.76 -1.53 2.07
C VAL A 34 2.83 -0.47 1.88
N VAL A 35 3.89 -0.81 1.15
CA VAL A 35 4.97 0.13 0.82
C VAL A 35 4.64 0.85 -0.48
N GLY A 36 4.47 2.16 -0.41
CA GLY A 36 4.18 3.03 -1.54
C GLY A 36 2.93 3.90 -1.33
N GLY A 37 2.91 5.06 -1.99
CA GLY A 37 1.86 6.07 -1.86
C GLY A 37 0.92 6.25 -3.05
N GLY A 38 1.05 5.42 -4.09
CA GLY A 38 0.30 5.58 -5.35
C GLY A 38 -1.02 4.82 -5.40
N ASP A 39 -1.68 4.83 -6.56
CA ASP A 39 -2.97 4.15 -6.78
C ASP A 39 -2.87 2.64 -6.54
N THR A 40 -1.79 2.00 -7.01
CA THR A 40 -1.53 0.58 -6.74
C THR A 40 -1.48 0.27 -5.24
N ALA A 41 -0.95 1.19 -4.43
CA ALA A 41 -0.93 1.02 -2.97
C ALA A 41 -2.34 1.15 -2.38
N SER A 42 -3.13 2.11 -2.87
CA SER A 42 -4.55 2.24 -2.51
C SER A 42 -5.34 0.97 -2.85
N ASP A 43 -5.10 0.35 -4.01
CA ASP A 43 -5.75 -0.90 -4.40
C ASP A 43 -5.34 -2.08 -3.50
N CYS A 44 -4.06 -2.15 -3.12
CA CYS A 44 -3.57 -3.14 -2.15
C CYS A 44 -4.24 -2.97 -0.78
N VAL A 45 -4.38 -1.73 -0.29
CA VAL A 45 -5.05 -1.43 0.98
C VAL A 45 -6.50 -1.92 0.94
N GLY A 46 -7.25 -1.55 -0.09
CA GLY A 46 -8.66 -1.91 -0.22
C GLY A 46 -8.85 -3.42 -0.38
N THR A 47 -7.95 -4.08 -1.11
CA THR A 47 -7.96 -5.55 -1.24
C THR A 47 -7.66 -6.23 0.09
N ALA A 48 -6.70 -5.73 0.86
CA ALA A 48 -6.33 -6.30 2.14
C ALA A 48 -7.48 -6.26 3.15
N PHE A 49 -8.13 -5.10 3.30
CA PHE A 49 -9.31 -4.98 4.17
C PHE A 49 -10.46 -5.88 3.72
N ARG A 50 -10.78 -5.91 2.42
CA ARG A 50 -11.85 -6.78 1.88
C ARG A 50 -11.55 -8.28 2.02
N GLN A 51 -10.27 -8.66 2.11
CA GLN A 51 -9.85 -10.02 2.42
C GLN A 51 -9.87 -10.32 3.93
N GLY A 52 -10.16 -9.33 4.79
CA GLY A 52 -10.25 -9.49 6.24
C GLY A 52 -8.95 -9.25 7.00
N ALA A 53 -8.05 -8.39 6.49
CA ALA A 53 -6.88 -7.96 7.24
C ALA A 53 -7.30 -7.29 8.57
N VAL A 54 -6.56 -7.61 9.64
CA VAL A 54 -6.82 -7.06 10.98
C VAL A 54 -6.33 -5.61 11.08
N ARG A 55 -5.22 -5.31 10.43
CA ARG A 55 -4.63 -3.98 10.36
C ARG A 55 -3.94 -3.78 9.02
N VAL A 56 -4.06 -2.58 8.47
CA VAL A 56 -3.35 -2.19 7.25
C VAL A 56 -2.65 -0.85 7.48
N THR A 57 -1.33 -0.85 7.36
CA THR A 57 -0.48 0.35 7.47
C THR A 57 0.15 0.63 6.11
N GLN A 58 0.02 1.85 5.61
CA GLN A 58 0.58 2.31 4.35
C GLN A 58 1.75 3.26 4.61
N LEU A 59 2.92 2.94 4.06
CA LEU A 59 4.13 3.75 4.19
C LEU A 59 4.40 4.50 2.88
N ASP A 60 4.52 5.83 2.94
CA ASP A 60 4.96 6.68 1.82
C ASP A 60 6.25 7.41 2.21
N ILE A 61 7.25 7.34 1.34
CA ILE A 61 8.53 8.05 1.53
C ILE A 61 8.38 9.56 1.31
N ARG A 62 7.33 10.00 0.62
CA ARG A 62 7.10 11.41 0.30
C ARG A 62 6.51 12.15 1.51
N PRO A 63 6.71 13.48 1.58
CA PRO A 63 6.03 14.32 2.56
C PRO A 63 4.51 14.21 2.45
N GLN A 64 3.86 14.39 3.60
CA GLN A 64 2.41 14.47 3.64
C GLN A 64 1.95 15.63 2.74
N PRO A 65 1.12 15.36 1.72
CA PRO A 65 0.63 16.43 0.86
C PRO A 65 -0.20 17.45 1.65
N PRO A 66 -0.23 18.72 1.23
CA PRO A 66 -1.03 19.74 1.93
C PRO A 66 -2.53 19.43 1.81
N GLU A 67 -3.32 19.76 2.84
CA GLU A 67 -4.78 19.52 2.83
C GLU A 67 -5.48 20.26 1.68
N LYS A 68 -4.98 21.45 1.33
CA LYS A 68 -5.53 22.28 0.26
C LYS A 68 -4.44 22.55 -0.78
N GLU A 69 -4.85 22.49 -2.05
CA GLU A 69 -4.02 22.91 -3.17
C GLU A 69 -3.84 24.43 -3.17
N ASP A 70 -2.65 24.88 -3.57
CA ASP A 70 -2.45 26.27 -3.96
C ASP A 70 -2.79 26.43 -5.45
N LYS A 71 -4.01 26.90 -5.72
CA LYS A 71 -4.55 26.99 -7.09
C LYS A 71 -3.74 27.91 -8.00
N LEU A 72 -3.12 28.95 -7.47
CA LEU A 72 -2.41 29.95 -8.26
C LEU A 72 -1.06 29.43 -8.76
N SER A 73 -0.38 28.59 -7.97
CA SER A 73 0.92 28.02 -8.35
C SER A 73 0.81 26.76 -9.20
N VAL A 74 -0.33 26.05 -9.16
CA VAL A 74 -0.46 24.73 -9.80
C VAL A 74 -1.25 24.72 -11.11
N TRP A 75 -2.11 25.70 -11.41
CA TRP A 75 -2.88 25.70 -12.67
C TRP A 75 -1.96 25.87 -13.89
N PRO A 76 -2.11 25.06 -14.97
CA PRO A 76 -3.15 24.08 -15.28
C PRO A 76 -2.79 22.62 -14.91
N TYR A 77 -1.72 22.40 -14.13
CA TYR A 77 -1.26 21.09 -13.71
C TYR A 77 -2.15 20.48 -12.61
N TRP A 78 -2.00 19.18 -12.42
CA TRP A 78 -2.66 18.47 -11.33
C TRP A 78 -2.03 18.85 -10.00
N ALA A 79 -2.83 19.47 -9.13
CA ALA A 79 -2.33 19.95 -7.85
C ALA A 79 -1.99 18.79 -6.89
N THR A 80 -0.81 18.90 -6.27
CA THR A 80 -0.45 18.10 -5.10
C THR A 80 -1.31 18.54 -3.93
N LYS A 81 -2.20 17.65 -3.49
CA LYS A 81 -3.00 17.82 -2.29
C LYS A 81 -3.29 16.48 -1.65
N MET A 82 -3.60 16.49 -0.36
CA MET A 82 -3.96 15.30 0.37
C MET A 82 -5.25 14.74 -0.22
N ARG A 83 -5.17 13.48 -0.65
CA ARG A 83 -6.30 12.72 -1.15
C ARG A 83 -6.39 11.45 -0.32
N THR A 84 -7.61 11.12 0.05
CA THR A 84 -7.94 9.87 0.74
C THR A 84 -8.89 9.13 -0.19
N SER A 85 -8.44 7.99 -0.73
CA SER A 85 -9.28 7.11 -1.52
C SER A 85 -10.32 6.42 -0.62
N SER A 86 -11.35 5.82 -1.22
CA SER A 86 -12.30 4.98 -0.49
C SER A 86 -11.59 3.83 0.24
N SER A 87 -10.63 3.19 -0.43
CA SER A 87 -9.81 2.13 0.16
C SER A 87 -9.03 2.59 1.39
N GLN A 88 -8.44 3.79 1.34
CA GLN A 88 -7.73 4.35 2.49
C GLN A 88 -8.69 4.75 3.62
N ALA A 89 -9.89 5.23 3.27
CA ALA A 89 -10.92 5.61 4.23
C ALA A 89 -11.54 4.41 4.98
N GLU A 90 -11.27 3.17 4.58
CA GLU A 90 -11.67 1.94 5.29
C GLU A 90 -10.92 1.71 6.61
N GLY A 91 -9.99 2.61 6.98
CA GLY A 91 -9.27 2.57 8.25
C GLY A 91 -7.77 2.35 8.11
N ALA A 92 -7.19 2.64 6.94
CA ALA A 92 -5.76 2.52 6.73
C ALA A 92 -4.99 3.56 7.56
N GLU A 93 -4.00 3.10 8.32
CA GLU A 93 -3.02 3.99 8.92
C GLU A 93 -2.02 4.41 7.85
N ARG A 94 -1.75 5.71 7.74
CA ARG A 94 -0.88 6.26 6.70
C ARG A 94 0.27 7.00 7.35
N GLU A 95 1.48 6.53 7.10
CA GLU A 95 2.71 7.17 7.54
C GLU A 95 3.41 7.77 6.33
N PHE A 96 3.79 9.03 6.46
CA PHE A 96 4.48 9.80 5.42
C PHE A 96 5.90 10.10 5.87
N GLN A 97 6.78 10.37 4.91
CA GLN A 97 8.20 10.53 5.16
C GLN A 97 8.81 9.32 5.89
N VAL A 98 8.39 8.12 5.50
CA VAL A 98 8.93 6.88 6.06
C VAL A 98 9.63 6.09 4.97
N ALA A 99 10.93 5.85 5.16
CA ALA A 99 11.71 4.96 4.32
C ALA A 99 11.69 3.54 4.90
N THR A 100 11.46 2.55 4.03
CA THR A 100 11.60 1.14 4.37
C THR A 100 13.07 0.73 4.21
N LEU A 101 13.69 0.26 5.30
CA LEU A 101 15.11 -0.09 5.34
C LEU A 101 15.34 -1.59 5.13
N GLU A 102 14.58 -2.42 5.85
CA GLU A 102 14.82 -3.85 5.90
C GLU A 102 13.53 -4.63 6.21
N PHE A 103 13.42 -5.83 5.67
CA PHE A 103 12.37 -6.78 6.02
C PHE A 103 12.91 -7.75 7.07
N ILE A 104 12.24 -7.83 8.21
CA ILE A 104 12.65 -8.67 9.34
C ILE A 104 11.79 -9.92 9.35
N GLY A 105 12.41 -11.08 9.50
CA GLY A 105 11.71 -12.35 9.55
C GLY A 105 12.42 -13.39 10.39
N GLU A 106 11.66 -14.37 10.85
CA GLU A 106 12.08 -15.52 11.65
C GLU A 106 11.58 -16.80 10.97
N ASP A 107 12.41 -17.84 10.90
CA ASP A 107 12.07 -19.14 10.30
C ASP A 107 11.45 -19.07 8.88
N GLY A 108 11.92 -18.12 8.07
CA GLY A 108 11.44 -17.91 6.70
C GLY A 108 10.06 -17.21 6.62
N GLN A 109 9.53 -16.71 7.74
CA GLN A 109 8.31 -15.91 7.80
C GLN A 109 8.63 -14.45 8.09
N LEU A 110 7.99 -13.54 7.38
CA LEU A 110 8.10 -12.11 7.62
C LEU A 110 7.37 -11.75 8.93
N THR A 111 8.07 -11.14 9.88
CA THR A 111 7.52 -10.75 11.19
C THR A 111 7.42 -9.23 11.33
N GLY A 112 8.18 -8.47 10.55
CA GLY A 112 8.13 -7.01 10.59
C GLY A 112 8.87 -6.33 9.46
N VAL A 113 8.79 -5.01 9.48
CA VAL A 113 9.53 -4.11 8.58
C VAL A 113 10.25 -3.07 9.42
N LYS A 114 11.53 -2.88 9.15
CA LYS A 114 12.33 -1.82 9.75
C LYS A 114 12.21 -0.57 8.90
N CYS A 115 11.83 0.53 9.53
CA CYS A 115 11.63 1.79 8.87
C CYS A 115 12.36 2.93 9.62
N CYS A 116 12.58 4.04 8.93
CA CYS A 116 13.02 5.29 9.55
C CYS A 116 12.23 6.47 8.98
N GLU A 117 12.05 7.48 9.82
CA GLU A 117 11.58 8.79 9.37
C GLU A 117 12.69 9.46 8.53
N VAL A 118 12.29 10.11 7.44
CA VAL A 118 13.18 10.82 6.52
C VAL A 118 12.74 12.27 6.36
N ASP A 119 13.62 13.12 5.85
CA ASP A 119 13.30 14.50 5.50
C ASP A 119 13.44 14.74 3.98
N GLU A 120 13.28 16.00 3.56
CA GLU A 120 13.41 16.39 2.14
C GLU A 120 14.81 16.11 1.57
N LYS A 121 15.84 15.93 2.41
CA LYS A 121 17.23 15.64 2.03
C LYS A 121 17.56 14.15 2.02
N ARG A 122 16.60 13.29 2.41
CA ARG A 122 16.68 11.83 2.62
C ARG A 122 17.22 11.44 3.98
#